data_AF-A0A3B3B7R0-F1
#
_entry.id   AF-A0A3B3B7R0-F1
#
_cell.length_a   1.000
_cell.length_b   1.000
_cell.length_c   1.000
_cell.angle_alpha   90.00
_cell.angle_beta   90.00
_cell.angle_gamma   90.00
#
_symmetry.space_group_name_H-M   'P 1'
#
loop_
_entity.id
_entity.type
_entity.pdbx_description
1 polymer ?
#
loop_
_entity_poly.entity_id
_entity_poly.type
_entity_poly.pdbx_seq_one_letter_code
_entity_poly.pdbx_strand_id
1 'polypeptide(L)'
;MSLSGLESFVSEQERLLSELQLASHSIPLLVCLVFMLSLNDGFSFCSADTAVADVALNILCLLMKDQWSWLCTENIQKAIRLLFGTFIERWLEVGAAHLTSAHCWVIYLQVLQEAVWPGGMLPAQPQPERSAAEREETKEQCLHCLMQLLPEFIAEMLGYEKYKMSLETMLGSLQDHQINKHLIFCICDLLLEFLIPDLSKDAKTSLSPATPSSSSWGTPRRSQAS
;
A
#
# COMPACT_ATOMS: atom_id res chain seq x y z
N MET A 1 0.81 27.74 7.36
CA MET A 1 1.70 27.83 8.55
C MET A 1 3.14 27.93 8.05
N SER A 2 4.15 28.31 8.83
CA SER A 2 5.56 28.25 8.36
C SER A 2 6.04 26.80 8.33
N LEU A 3 7.10 26.49 7.57
CA LEU A 3 7.72 25.16 7.52
C LEU A 3 8.08 24.63 8.92
N SER A 4 8.57 25.51 9.80
CA SER A 4 8.80 25.22 11.22
C SER A 4 7.53 24.89 12.02
N GLY A 5 6.37 25.41 11.60
CA GLY A 5 5.07 25.10 12.19
C GLY A 5 4.51 23.76 11.70
N LEU A 6 4.87 23.32 10.50
CA LEU A 6 4.55 21.98 10.01
C LEU A 6 5.45 20.94 10.67
N GLU A 7 6.75 21.20 10.78
CA GLU A 7 7.68 20.33 11.51
C GLU A 7 7.26 20.15 12.96
N SER A 8 6.89 21.23 13.66
CA SER A 8 6.40 21.11 15.05
C SER A 8 5.07 20.36 15.15
N PHE A 9 4.18 20.49 14.16
CA PHE A 9 2.94 19.73 14.10
C PHE A 9 3.17 18.25 13.79
N VAL A 10 4.06 17.93 12.84
CA VAL A 10 4.45 16.55 12.52
C VAL A 10 5.13 15.91 13.71
N SER A 11 6.06 16.61 14.39
CA SER A 11 6.69 16.12 15.61
C SER A 11 5.68 15.93 16.75
N GLU A 12 4.67 16.79 16.87
CA GLU A 12 3.60 16.61 17.85
C GLU A 12 2.71 15.41 17.49
N GLN A 13 2.41 15.19 16.20
CA GLN A 13 1.69 14.00 15.73
C GLN A 13 2.51 12.72 15.89
N GLU A 14 3.83 12.75 15.66
CA GLU A 14 4.77 11.66 15.95
C GLU A 14 4.84 11.38 17.45
N ARG A 15 4.78 12.41 18.30
CA ARG A 15 4.69 12.27 19.74
C ARG A 15 3.39 11.60 20.16
N LEU A 16 2.26 11.97 19.56
CA LEU A 16 0.96 11.34 19.82
C LEU A 16 0.89 9.90 19.31
N LEU A 17 1.45 9.61 18.13
CA LEU A 17 1.61 8.24 17.62
C LEU A 17 2.51 7.42 18.55
N SER A 18 3.64 7.99 19.00
CA SER A 18 4.52 7.36 19.97
C SER A 18 3.80 7.12 21.30
N GLU A 19 3.04 8.08 21.83
CA GLU A 19 2.27 7.93 23.07
C GLU A 19 1.19 6.84 22.94
N LEU A 20 0.55 6.70 21.77
CA LEU A 20 -0.33 5.57 21.44
C LEU A 20 0.45 4.25 21.33
N GLN A 21 1.66 4.27 20.80
CA GLN A 21 2.56 3.12 20.70
C GLN A 21 3.05 2.66 22.07
N LEU A 22 3.32 3.59 23.00
CA LEU A 22 3.69 3.36 24.40
C LEU A 22 2.52 2.79 25.21
N ALA A 23 1.29 3.29 25.00
CA ALA A 23 0.10 2.61 25.49
C ALA A 23 -0.02 1.21 24.89
N SER A 24 0.43 1.04 23.63
CA SER A 24 0.37 -0.21 22.86
C SER A 24 1.59 -1.12 23.01
N HIS A 25 2.61 -0.85 23.83
CA HIS A 25 3.78 -1.73 23.94
C HIS A 25 3.48 -3.03 24.73
N SER A 26 2.38 -3.05 25.48
CA SER A 26 1.82 -4.28 26.09
C SER A 26 0.65 -4.87 25.29
N ILE A 27 0.14 -4.15 24.28
CA ILE A 27 -1.14 -4.43 23.62
C ILE A 27 -1.06 -5.31 22.36
N PRO A 28 0.03 -5.52 21.59
CA PRO A 28 -0.07 -6.33 20.38
C PRO A 28 -0.08 -7.81 20.76
N LEU A 29 0.73 -8.19 21.76
CA LEU A 29 0.70 -9.50 22.41
C LEU A 29 -0.54 -9.65 23.28
N LEU A 30 -0.98 -8.67 24.06
CA LEU A 30 -2.22 -8.83 24.83
C LEU A 30 -3.43 -8.94 23.91
N VAL A 31 -3.53 -8.21 22.79
CA VAL A 31 -4.60 -8.36 21.81
C VAL A 31 -4.47 -9.67 21.04
N CYS A 32 -3.28 -10.07 20.60
CA CYS A 32 -3.06 -11.36 19.96
C CYS A 32 -3.34 -12.53 20.93
N LEU A 33 -2.95 -12.42 22.19
CA LEU A 33 -3.11 -13.44 23.23
C LEU A 33 -4.54 -13.43 23.80
N VAL A 34 -5.20 -12.28 23.94
CA VAL A 34 -6.64 -12.17 24.27
C VAL A 34 -7.50 -12.64 23.10
N PHE A 35 -7.09 -12.43 21.86
CA PHE A 35 -7.73 -12.99 20.67
C PHE A 35 -7.53 -14.51 20.62
N MET A 36 -6.31 -15.02 20.85
CA MET A 36 -6.00 -16.45 20.98
C MET A 36 -6.71 -17.10 22.18
N LEU A 37 -6.90 -16.39 23.29
CA LEU A 37 -7.65 -16.86 24.46
C LEU A 37 -9.17 -16.78 24.24
N SER A 38 -9.67 -15.79 23.49
CA SER A 38 -11.07 -15.69 23.08
C SER A 38 -11.45 -16.72 22.01
N LEU A 39 -10.47 -17.25 21.27
CA LEU A 39 -10.62 -18.35 20.33
C LEU A 39 -10.91 -19.72 21.00
N ASN A 40 -11.05 -19.77 22.34
CA ASN A 40 -11.54 -20.96 23.04
C ASN A 40 -13.07 -21.15 22.91
N ASP A 41 -13.81 -20.13 22.48
CA ASP A 41 -15.23 -20.28 22.11
C ASP A 41 -15.35 -20.65 20.62
N GLY A 42 -15.21 -21.95 20.34
CA GLY A 42 -15.69 -22.58 19.12
C GLY A 42 -15.00 -22.13 17.83
N PHE A 43 -13.96 -22.88 17.45
CA PHE A 43 -13.34 -22.84 16.12
C PHE A 43 -14.36 -23.24 15.04
N SER A 44 -15.22 -22.30 14.64
CA SER A 44 -15.94 -22.38 13.37
C SER A 44 -14.99 -21.85 12.31
N PHE A 45 -14.35 -22.78 11.58
CA PHE A 45 -13.68 -22.50 10.32
C PHE A 45 -14.74 -22.16 9.27
N CYS A 46 -15.48 -21.07 9.51
CA CYS A 46 -16.38 -20.50 8.53
C CYS A 46 -15.50 -19.73 7.54
N SER A 47 -15.80 -19.83 6.26
CA SER A 47 -15.18 -19.11 5.15
C SER A 47 -15.14 -17.60 5.43
N ALA A 48 -14.18 -17.15 6.23
CA ALA A 48 -13.92 -15.75 6.46
C ALA A 48 -13.21 -15.25 5.20
N ASP A 49 -13.77 -14.23 4.56
CA ASP A 49 -13.16 -13.60 3.41
C ASP A 49 -11.87 -12.91 3.86
N THR A 50 -10.73 -13.61 3.75
CA THR A 50 -9.40 -13.09 4.11
C THR A 50 -8.69 -12.50 2.89
N ALA A 51 -9.44 -11.82 2.03
CA ALA A 51 -8.94 -11.35 0.74
C ALA A 51 -7.82 -10.31 0.91
N VAL A 52 -7.94 -9.43 1.91
CA VAL A 52 -6.93 -8.38 2.15
C VAL A 52 -5.66 -9.00 2.73
N ALA A 53 -5.79 -9.92 3.69
CA ALA A 53 -4.70 -10.68 4.25
C ALA A 53 -3.97 -11.51 3.18
N ASP A 54 -4.70 -12.12 2.25
CA ASP A 54 -4.11 -12.89 1.16
C ASP A 54 -3.25 -12.03 0.24
N VAL A 55 -3.75 -10.85 -0.15
CA VAL A 55 -2.99 -9.87 -0.95
C VAL A 55 -1.77 -9.38 -0.17
N ALA A 56 -1.93 -9.04 1.11
CA ALA A 56 -0.84 -8.58 1.96
C ALA A 56 0.26 -9.64 2.11
N LEU A 57 -0.10 -10.90 2.35
CA LEU A 57 0.84 -12.02 2.44
C LEU A 57 1.56 -12.29 1.11
N ASN A 58 0.89 -12.09 -0.03
CA ASN A 58 1.51 -12.20 -1.34
C ASN A 58 2.55 -11.09 -1.56
N ILE A 59 2.21 -9.83 -1.24
CA ILE A 59 3.15 -8.71 -1.31
C ILE A 59 4.34 -8.96 -0.39
N LEU A 60 4.08 -9.41 0.84
CA LEU A 60 5.10 -9.73 1.83
C LEU A 60 6.07 -10.81 1.32
N CYS A 61 5.55 -11.86 0.68
CA CYS A 61 6.39 -12.87 0.05
C CYS A 61 7.21 -12.29 -1.11
N LEU A 62 6.65 -11.44 -1.96
CA LEU A 62 7.41 -10.81 -3.04
C LEU A 62 8.55 -9.93 -2.50
N LEU A 63 8.27 -9.10 -1.49
CA LEU A 63 9.24 -8.19 -0.88
C LEU A 63 10.37 -8.93 -0.16
N MET A 64 10.06 -10.07 0.46
CA MET A 64 11.03 -10.81 1.25
C MET A 64 11.60 -12.04 0.53
N LYS A 65 11.23 -12.30 -0.72
CA LYS A 65 11.59 -13.54 -1.44
C LYS A 65 13.08 -13.86 -1.38
N ASP A 66 13.93 -12.87 -1.62
CA ASP A 66 15.38 -13.06 -1.70
C ASP A 66 16.01 -13.31 -0.33
N GLN A 67 15.47 -12.69 0.71
CA GLN A 67 15.98 -12.86 2.07
C GLN A 67 15.39 -14.13 2.72
N TRP A 68 14.16 -14.49 2.35
CA TRP A 68 13.21 -15.32 3.11
C TRP A 68 12.47 -16.34 2.25
N SER A 69 13.20 -17.03 1.38
CA SER A 69 12.62 -18.01 0.46
C SER A 69 11.81 -19.11 1.17
N TRP A 70 12.13 -19.43 2.44
CA TRP A 70 11.36 -20.39 3.25
C TRP A 70 9.92 -19.91 3.51
N LEU A 71 9.71 -18.63 3.89
CA LEU A 71 8.38 -18.06 4.12
C LEU A 71 7.50 -18.15 2.86
N CYS A 72 8.15 -18.02 1.70
CA CYS A 72 7.52 -18.13 0.40
C CYS A 72 7.18 -19.57 -0.03
N THR A 73 7.49 -20.59 0.78
CA THR A 73 7.10 -21.97 0.47
C THR A 73 5.60 -22.15 0.63
N GLU A 74 4.97 -22.83 -0.32
CA GLU A 74 3.51 -23.05 -0.36
C GLU A 74 2.95 -23.57 0.98
N ASN A 75 3.63 -24.54 1.61
CA ASN A 75 3.20 -25.13 2.87
C ASN A 75 3.19 -24.11 4.03
N ILE A 76 4.19 -23.24 4.09
CA ILE A 76 4.32 -22.23 5.14
C ILE A 76 3.30 -21.12 4.90
N GLN A 77 3.15 -20.66 3.66
CA GLN A 77 2.12 -19.68 3.33
C GLN A 77 0.71 -20.21 3.67
N LYS A 78 0.41 -21.48 3.36
CA LYS A 78 -0.86 -22.12 3.75
C LYS A 78 -0.99 -22.15 5.26
N ALA A 79 0.04 -22.57 5.99
CA ALA A 79 0.00 -22.59 7.45
C ALA A 79 -0.27 -21.20 8.05
N ILE A 80 0.39 -20.16 7.54
CA ILE A 80 0.19 -18.77 8.01
C ILE A 80 -1.22 -18.29 7.71
N ARG A 81 -1.75 -18.53 6.50
CA ARG A 81 -3.13 -18.19 6.14
C ARG A 81 -4.14 -18.91 7.03
N LEU A 82 -3.93 -20.19 7.29
CA LEU A 82 -4.81 -21.01 8.12
C LEU A 82 -4.80 -20.59 9.60
N LEU A 83 -3.63 -20.21 10.14
CA LEU A 83 -3.46 -19.90 11.56
C LEU A 83 -3.70 -18.41 11.89
N PHE A 84 -3.28 -17.52 10.99
CA PHE A 84 -3.25 -16.08 11.23
C PHE A 84 -4.02 -15.26 10.19
N GLY A 85 -4.63 -15.87 9.17
CA GLY A 85 -5.30 -15.13 8.10
C GLY A 85 -6.39 -14.19 8.61
N THR A 86 -7.28 -14.66 9.48
CA THR A 86 -8.35 -13.84 10.08
C THR A 86 -7.81 -12.74 11.01
N PHE A 87 -6.74 -13.04 11.74
CA PHE A 87 -6.07 -12.05 12.59
C PHE A 87 -5.44 -10.94 11.75
N ILE A 88 -4.71 -11.30 10.70
CA ILE A 88 -4.08 -10.37 9.77
C ILE A 88 -5.15 -9.53 9.07
N GLU A 89 -6.24 -10.14 8.60
CA GLU A 89 -7.37 -9.44 7.98
C GLU A 89 -7.89 -8.35 8.92
N ARG A 90 -8.23 -8.73 10.16
CA ARG A 90 -8.81 -7.79 11.13
C ARG A 90 -7.83 -6.71 11.55
N TRP A 91 -6.57 -7.06 11.73
CA TRP A 91 -5.51 -6.10 12.05
C TRP A 91 -5.33 -5.08 10.92
N LEU A 92 -5.33 -5.54 9.67
CA LEU A 92 -5.27 -4.67 8.50
C LEU A 92 -6.51 -3.80 8.36
N GLU A 93 -7.71 -4.31 8.58
CA GLU A 93 -8.95 -3.53 8.56
C GLU A 93 -8.94 -2.41 9.60
N VAL A 94 -8.56 -2.72 10.85
CA VAL A 94 -8.48 -1.73 11.93
C VAL A 94 -7.41 -0.68 11.62
N GLY A 95 -6.24 -1.12 11.13
CA GLY A 95 -5.18 -0.22 10.70
C GLY A 95 -5.64 0.70 9.57
N ALA A 96 -6.26 0.14 8.52
CA ALA A 96 -6.79 0.90 7.41
C ALA A 96 -7.89 1.88 7.85
N ALA A 97 -8.81 1.46 8.72
CA ALA A 97 -9.85 2.35 9.26
C ALA A 97 -9.26 3.50 10.10
N HIS A 98 -8.18 3.25 10.84
CA HIS A 98 -7.47 4.29 11.58
C HIS A 98 -6.78 5.28 10.63
N LEU A 99 -6.01 4.78 9.66
CA LEU A 99 -5.31 5.61 8.68
C LEU A 99 -6.27 6.41 7.79
N THR A 100 -7.43 5.84 7.49
CA THR A 100 -8.49 6.51 6.69
C THR A 100 -9.48 7.27 7.55
N SER A 101 -9.21 7.46 8.84
CA SER A 101 -10.06 8.26 9.72
C SER A 101 -10.06 9.74 9.32
N ALA A 102 -11.15 10.45 9.61
CA ALA A 102 -11.28 11.87 9.28
C ALA A 102 -10.14 12.72 9.86
N HIS A 103 -9.63 12.36 11.05
CA HIS A 103 -8.50 13.05 11.67
C HIS A 103 -7.20 12.88 10.86
N CYS A 104 -6.88 11.65 10.45
CA CYS A 104 -5.70 11.37 9.63
C CYS A 104 -5.80 12.07 8.26
N TRP A 105 -6.99 12.10 7.65
CA TRP A 105 -7.21 12.85 6.41
C TRP A 105 -6.92 14.34 6.52
N VAL A 106 -7.29 14.98 7.64
CA VAL A 106 -6.96 16.40 7.87
C VAL A 106 -5.44 16.58 7.87
N ILE A 107 -4.71 15.70 8.54
CA ILE A 107 -3.23 15.74 8.58
C ILE A 107 -2.66 15.54 7.18
N TYR A 108 -3.11 14.52 6.44
CA TYR A 108 -2.61 14.23 5.10
C TYR A 108 -2.86 15.40 4.13
N LEU A 109 -4.04 16.01 4.18
CA LEU A 109 -4.37 17.16 3.34
C LEU A 109 -3.55 18.39 3.73
N GLN A 110 -3.29 18.62 5.01
CA GLN A 110 -2.43 19.72 5.47
C GLN A 110 -0.98 19.53 5.02
N VAL A 111 -0.43 18.33 5.21
CA VAL A 111 0.94 17.99 4.79
C VAL A 111 1.06 18.12 3.26
N LEU A 112 0.09 17.60 2.51
CA LEU A 112 0.06 17.72 1.05
C LEU A 112 -0.06 19.18 0.59
N GLN A 113 -0.94 19.95 1.23
CA GLN A 113 -1.13 21.36 0.93
C GLN A 113 0.18 22.13 1.14
N GLU A 114 0.84 21.96 2.28
CA GLU A 114 2.10 22.67 2.55
C GLU A 114 3.27 22.16 1.69
N ALA A 115 3.24 20.88 1.25
CA ALA A 115 4.23 20.33 0.34
C ALA A 115 4.10 20.89 -1.09
N VAL A 116 2.88 21.07 -1.60
CA VAL A 116 2.63 21.53 -2.98
C VAL A 116 2.47 23.06 -3.05
N TRP A 117 1.79 23.65 -2.08
CA TRP A 117 1.46 25.08 -1.95
C TRP A 117 1.82 25.59 -0.55
N PRO A 118 3.12 25.80 -0.26
CA PRO A 118 3.54 26.35 1.03
C PRO A 118 2.86 27.70 1.27
N GLY A 119 2.16 27.84 2.40
CA GLY A 119 1.38 29.03 2.71
C GLY A 119 0.17 29.30 1.79
N GLY A 120 -0.26 28.29 1.01
CA GLY A 120 -1.43 28.35 0.13
C GLY A 120 -1.18 29.02 -1.23
N MET A 121 0.07 29.32 -1.59
CA MET A 121 0.43 29.92 -2.88
C MET A 121 1.29 28.96 -3.70
N LEU A 122 1.14 29.00 -5.03
CA LEU A 122 1.98 28.21 -5.92
C LEU A 122 3.40 28.81 -5.89
N PRO A 123 4.44 28.01 -5.57
CA PRO A 123 5.81 28.49 -5.58
C PRO A 123 6.18 29.09 -6.93
N ALA A 124 6.72 30.31 -6.93
CA ALA A 124 7.20 30.97 -8.15
C ALA A 124 8.46 30.30 -8.73
N GLN A 125 9.16 29.51 -7.92
CA GLN A 125 10.32 28.70 -8.32
C GLN A 125 10.08 27.24 -7.94
N PRO A 126 10.64 26.29 -8.70
CA PRO A 126 10.63 24.88 -8.31
C PRO A 126 11.24 24.72 -6.92
N GLN A 127 10.62 23.87 -6.09
CA GLN A 127 11.19 23.53 -4.79
C GLN A 127 12.62 23.01 -4.98
N PRO A 128 13.60 23.47 -4.19
CA PRO A 128 14.96 22.97 -4.29
C PRO A 128 14.95 21.45 -4.08
N GLU A 129 15.69 20.73 -4.93
CA GLU A 129 15.83 19.30 -4.76
C GLU A 129 16.45 19.00 -3.40
N ARG A 130 15.78 18.14 -2.63
CA ARG A 130 16.25 17.68 -1.32
C ARG A 130 17.68 17.15 -1.44
N SER A 131 18.57 17.56 -0.54
CA SER A 131 19.98 17.17 -0.59
C SER A 131 20.16 15.66 -0.37
N ALA A 132 21.26 15.08 -0.88
CA ALA A 132 21.54 13.66 -0.68
C ALA A 132 21.65 13.31 0.82
N ALA A 133 22.21 14.21 1.63
CA ALA A 133 22.32 14.02 3.09
C ALA A 133 20.95 14.01 3.77
N GLU A 134 20.07 14.97 3.43
CA GLU A 134 18.72 15.04 3.99
C GLU A 134 17.86 13.83 3.59
N ARG A 135 18.10 13.26 2.40
CA ARG A 135 17.40 12.04 1.95
C ARG A 135 17.85 10.83 2.76
N GLU A 136 19.15 10.68 2.99
CA GLU A 136 19.67 9.56 3.79
C GLU A 136 19.25 9.67 5.26
N GLU A 137 19.28 10.86 5.85
CA GLU A 137 18.85 11.07 7.24
C GLU A 137 17.40 10.63 7.47
N THR A 138 16.46 11.08 6.63
CA THR A 138 15.06 10.66 6.76
C THR A 138 14.85 9.18 6.43
N LYS A 139 15.69 8.61 5.57
CA LYS A 139 15.68 7.16 5.34
C LYS A 139 16.06 6.39 6.59
N GLU A 140 17.13 6.79 7.27
CA GLU A 140 17.59 6.16 8.51
C GLU A 140 16.56 6.31 9.62
N GLN A 141 15.95 7.49 9.78
CA GLN A 141 14.87 7.72 10.74
C GLN A 141 13.64 6.84 10.46
N CYS A 142 13.22 6.77 9.20
CA CYS A 142 12.10 5.94 8.78
C CYS A 142 12.40 4.45 8.95
N LEU A 143 13.61 4.01 8.60
CA LEU A 143 14.07 2.64 8.81
C LEU A 143 13.99 2.28 10.30
N HIS A 144 14.50 3.13 11.17
CA HIS A 144 14.46 2.92 12.61
C HIS A 144 13.01 2.80 13.13
N CYS A 145 12.11 3.70 12.70
CA CYS A 145 10.70 3.61 13.05
C CYS A 145 10.06 2.30 12.56
N LEU A 146 10.35 1.91 11.32
CA LEU A 146 9.77 0.70 10.72
C LEU A 146 10.29 -0.58 11.39
N MET A 147 11.55 -0.58 11.84
CA MET A 147 12.11 -1.68 12.63
C MET A 147 11.44 -1.84 13.99
N GLN A 148 10.87 -0.76 14.55
CA GLN A 148 10.14 -0.77 15.82
C GLN A 148 8.64 -1.09 15.66
N LEU A 149 8.14 -1.13 14.43
CA LEU A 149 6.71 -1.37 14.16
C LEU A 149 6.31 -2.81 14.49
N LEU A 150 7.20 -3.77 14.28
CA LEU A 150 6.98 -5.17 14.61
C LEU A 150 7.51 -5.46 16.03
N PRO A 151 6.81 -6.29 16.82
CA PRO A 151 7.35 -6.81 18.08
C PRO A 151 8.75 -7.42 17.90
N GLU A 152 9.64 -7.22 18.86
CA GLU A 152 11.05 -7.65 18.79
C GLU A 152 11.19 -9.15 18.46
N PHE A 153 10.31 -10.00 19.00
CA PHE A 153 10.29 -11.43 18.70
C PHE A 153 10.06 -11.74 17.20
N ILE A 154 9.25 -10.93 16.52
CA ILE A 154 9.03 -11.06 15.08
C ILE A 154 10.36 -10.72 14.38
N ALA A 155 10.99 -9.59 14.69
CA ALA A 155 12.32 -9.25 14.16
C ALA A 155 13.40 -10.32 14.44
N GLU A 156 13.35 -10.98 15.60
CA GLU A 156 14.25 -12.09 15.97
C GLU A 156 13.97 -13.37 15.17
N MET A 157 12.70 -13.78 15.04
CA MET A 157 12.30 -14.88 14.15
C MET A 157 12.70 -14.58 12.71
N LEU A 158 12.66 -13.30 12.35
CA LEU A 158 13.06 -12.82 11.04
C LEU A 158 14.60 -12.80 10.84
N GLY A 159 15.36 -12.68 11.92
CA GLY A 159 16.76 -12.31 11.80
C GLY A 159 16.87 -10.84 11.41
N TYR A 160 17.29 -10.06 12.40
CA TYR A 160 17.36 -8.61 12.38
C TYR A 160 17.98 -8.04 11.09
N GLU A 161 19.15 -8.55 10.67
CA GLU A 161 19.85 -8.08 9.48
C GLU A 161 19.06 -8.30 8.18
N LYS A 162 18.41 -9.45 8.03
CA LYS A 162 17.62 -9.76 6.83
C LYS A 162 16.40 -8.88 6.73
N TYR A 163 15.74 -8.66 7.87
CA TYR A 163 14.60 -7.76 7.96
C TYR A 163 15.01 -6.33 7.62
N LYS A 164 16.09 -5.83 8.24
CA LYS A 164 16.67 -4.51 7.96
C LYS A 164 16.97 -4.33 6.47
N MET A 165 17.67 -5.28 5.84
CA MET A 165 17.99 -5.21 4.41
C MET A 165 16.74 -5.18 3.51
N SER A 166 15.68 -5.91 3.88
CA SER A 166 14.41 -5.87 3.14
C SER A 166 13.74 -4.50 3.25
N LEU A 167 13.72 -3.91 4.45
CA LEU A 167 13.20 -2.57 4.66
C LEU A 167 14.03 -1.51 3.94
N GLU A 168 15.36 -1.59 3.99
CA GLU A 168 16.25 -0.68 3.25
C GLU A 168 16.01 -0.74 1.74
N THR A 169 15.77 -1.93 1.20
CA THR A 169 15.44 -2.12 -0.22
C THR A 169 14.09 -1.48 -0.57
N MET A 170 13.08 -1.66 0.30
CA MET A 170 11.77 -1.04 0.15
C MET A 170 11.87 0.49 0.20
N LEU A 171 12.56 1.04 1.22
CA LEU A 171 12.78 2.48 1.36
C LEU A 171 13.60 3.05 0.20
N GLY A 172 14.62 2.33 -0.28
CA GLY A 172 15.38 2.72 -1.46
C GLY A 172 14.50 2.85 -2.71
N SER A 173 13.53 1.94 -2.88
CA SER A 173 12.54 2.03 -3.96
C SER A 173 11.62 3.25 -3.82
N LEU A 174 11.24 3.60 -2.59
CA LEU A 174 10.45 4.80 -2.28
C LEU A 174 11.24 6.11 -2.44
N GLN A 175 12.56 6.06 -2.56
CA GLN A 175 13.37 7.24 -2.87
C GLN A 175 13.55 7.47 -4.37
N ASP A 176 13.19 6.50 -5.22
CA ASP A 176 13.31 6.63 -6.66
C ASP A 176 12.23 7.54 -7.23
N HIS A 177 12.66 8.68 -7.79
CA HIS A 177 11.75 9.67 -8.36
C HIS A 177 10.94 9.13 -9.56
N GLN A 178 11.49 8.24 -10.38
CA GLN A 178 10.79 7.69 -11.54
C GLN A 178 9.69 6.72 -11.11
N ILE A 179 9.98 5.85 -10.13
CA ILE A 179 8.98 4.93 -9.57
C ILE A 179 7.85 5.74 -8.93
N ASN A 180 8.19 6.72 -8.09
CA ASN A 180 7.20 7.55 -7.41
C ASN A 180 6.37 8.38 -8.38
N LYS A 181 6.99 8.92 -9.44
CA LYS A 181 6.29 9.65 -10.48
C LYS A 181 5.24 8.76 -11.15
N HIS A 182 5.61 7.54 -11.53
CA HIS A 182 4.67 6.58 -12.12
C HIS A 182 3.55 6.22 -11.14
N LEU A 183 3.88 5.97 -9.88
CA LEU A 183 2.90 5.69 -8.83
C LEU A 183 1.86 6.81 -8.70
N ILE A 184 2.30 8.08 -8.69
CA ILE A 184 1.39 9.23 -8.61
C ILE A 184 0.45 9.27 -9.81
N PHE A 185 0.96 9.06 -11.03
CA PHE A 185 0.08 9.03 -12.21
C PHE A 185 -0.94 7.89 -12.14
N CYS A 186 -0.54 6.69 -11.71
CA CYS A 186 -1.49 5.60 -11.50
C CYS A 186 -2.57 5.94 -10.48
N ILE A 187 -2.21 6.60 -9.37
CA ILE A 187 -3.17 7.05 -8.36
C ILE A 187 -4.12 8.09 -8.97
N CYS A 188 -3.59 9.07 -9.71
CA CYS A 188 -4.39 10.08 -10.39
C CYS A 188 -5.37 9.44 -11.39
N ASP A 189 -4.92 8.45 -12.18
CA ASP A 189 -5.77 7.76 -13.15
C ASP A 189 -6.92 7.02 -12.45
N LEU A 190 -6.65 6.33 -11.34
CA LEU A 190 -7.68 5.66 -10.52
C LEU A 190 -8.66 6.67 -9.91
N LEU A 191 -8.17 7.80 -9.40
CA LEU A 191 -9.00 8.87 -8.85
C LEU A 191 -9.88 9.52 -9.93
N LEU A 192 -9.33 9.75 -11.13
CA LEU A 192 -10.08 10.29 -12.25
C LEU A 192 -11.15 9.32 -12.74
N GLU A 193 -10.86 8.02 -12.78
CA GLU A 193 -11.85 6.98 -13.10
C GLU A 193 -13.00 6.97 -12.07
N PHE A 194 -12.69 7.20 -10.79
CA PHE A 194 -13.68 7.27 -9.73
C PHE A 194 -14.50 8.57 -9.75
N LEU A 195 -13.84 9.73 -9.90
CA LEU A 195 -14.46 11.05 -9.84
C LEU A 195 -15.22 11.42 -11.12
N ILE A 196 -14.76 10.94 -12.27
CA ILE A 196 -15.35 11.24 -13.59
C ILE A 196 -15.55 9.93 -14.36
N PRO A 197 -16.61 9.15 -14.03
CA PRO A 197 -16.86 7.85 -14.64
C PRO A 197 -17.13 7.90 -16.15
N ASP A 198 -17.48 9.08 -16.68
CA ASP A 198 -17.87 9.25 -18.08
C ASP A 198 -16.68 9.41 -19.04
N LEU A 199 -15.50 9.83 -18.55
CA LEU A 199 -14.28 9.87 -19.36
C LEU A 199 -13.76 8.46 -19.73
N SER A 200 -13.98 7.46 -18.87
CA SER A 200 -13.50 6.09 -19.09
C SER A 200 -14.41 5.28 -20.02
N LYS A 201 -15.69 5.64 -20.11
CA LYS A 201 -16.68 4.98 -21.00
C LYS A 201 -16.48 5.36 -22.45
N ASP A 202 -16.15 6.61 -22.75
CA ASP A 202 -15.94 7.08 -24.13
C ASP A 202 -14.64 6.55 -24.74
N ALA A 203 -13.58 6.39 -23.92
CA ALA A 203 -12.34 5.74 -24.35
C ALA A 203 -12.55 4.25 -24.71
N LYS A 204 -13.38 3.51 -23.96
CA LYS A 204 -13.70 2.10 -24.24
C LYS A 204 -14.72 1.93 -25.39
N THR A 205 -15.60 2.92 -25.61
CA THR A 205 -16.61 2.87 -26.68
C THR A 205 -16.02 3.16 -28.08
N SER A 206 -14.91 3.91 -28.16
CA SER A 206 -14.21 4.17 -29.43
C SER A 206 -13.37 2.98 -29.95
N LEU A 207 -13.17 1.94 -29.14
CA LEU A 207 -12.46 0.72 -29.51
C LEU A 207 -13.40 -0.50 -29.59
N SER A 208 -14.59 -0.33 -30.15
CA SER A 208 -15.41 -1.45 -30.63
C SER A 208 -15.28 -1.52 -32.15
N PRO A 209 -14.84 -2.64 -32.76
CA PRO A 209 -14.72 -2.74 -34.20
C PRO A 209 -16.12 -2.67 -34.81
N ALA A 210 -16.35 -1.63 -35.60
CA ALA A 210 -17.53 -1.53 -36.45
C ALA A 210 -17.65 -2.82 -37.27
N THR A 211 -18.71 -3.59 -37.02
CA THR A 211 -19.10 -4.74 -37.83
C THR A 211 -19.27 -4.28 -39.28
N PRO A 212 -18.48 -4.76 -40.26
CA PRO A 212 -18.78 -4.49 -41.65
C PRO A 212 -19.98 -5.35 -42.03
N SER A 213 -21.12 -4.70 -42.26
CA SER A 213 -22.28 -5.31 -42.91
C SER A 213 -21.85 -5.87 -44.27
N SER A 214 -21.85 -7.20 -44.42
CA SER A 214 -21.60 -7.86 -45.71
C SER A 214 -22.84 -7.69 -46.60
N SER A 215 -22.78 -6.69 -47.47
CA SER A 215 -23.71 -6.51 -48.57
C SER A 215 -23.50 -7.59 -49.63
N SER A 216 -24.59 -8.30 -49.90
CA SER A 216 -24.80 -9.25 -51.00
C SER A 216 -24.32 -8.69 -52.34
N TRP A 217 -23.37 -9.36 -53.00
CA TRP A 217 -23.15 -9.20 -54.44
C TRP A 217 -22.96 -10.55 -55.13
N GLY A 218 -23.79 -10.75 -56.15
CA GLY A 218 -24.09 -12.01 -56.81
C GLY A 218 -22.97 -12.61 -57.66
N THR A 219 -23.08 -13.91 -57.83
CA THR A 219 -22.29 -14.76 -58.72
C THR A 219 -22.64 -14.50 -60.20
N PRO A 220 -21.66 -14.28 -61.09
CA PRO A 220 -21.87 -14.43 -62.52
C PRO A 220 -21.49 -15.84 -62.99
N ARG A 221 -22.49 -16.48 -63.60
CA ARG A 221 -22.42 -17.69 -64.41
C ARG A 221 -21.35 -17.57 -65.51
N ARG A 222 -20.50 -18.59 -65.70
CA ARG A 222 -19.96 -18.91 -67.03
C ARG A 222 -19.85 -20.41 -67.23
N SER A 223 -20.42 -20.82 -68.34
CA SER A 223 -20.72 -22.16 -68.83
C SER A 223 -19.62 -22.71 -69.75
N GLN A 224 -19.38 -24.03 -69.56
CA GLN A 224 -19.19 -25.09 -70.56
C GLN A 224 -17.91 -25.24 -71.42
N ALA A 225 -17.71 -26.53 -71.74
CA ALA A 225 -16.87 -27.21 -72.73
C ALA A 225 -15.39 -27.41 -72.33
N SER A 226 -14.80 -28.60 -72.39
CA SER A 226 -15.18 -29.87 -73.02
C SER A 226 -14.50 -31.05 -72.32
#